data_AF-A0A1N7JS90-F1
#
_entry.id   AF-A0A1N7JS90-F1
#
_cell.length_a   1.000
_cell.length_b   1.000
_cell.length_c   1.000
_cell.angle_alpha   90.00
_cell.angle_beta   90.00
_cell.angle_gamma   90.00
#
_symmetry.space_group_name_H-M   'P 1'
#
loop_
_entity.id
_entity.type
_entity.pdbx_description
1 polymer ?
#
loop_
_entity_poly.entity_id
_entity_poly.type
_entity_poly.pdbx_seq_one_letter_code
_entity_poly.pdbx_strand_id
1 'polypeptide(L)'
;MYFLLLLAGLLFYILRNYIYYHADQPRTYTVSRKKEQKINYFTEHTFDENSNDYYDILVKVLVLCTYDAEKFRTNASEDFPFRRLEENIEFVFTEEIFKTMLRNNLIGVATIPKLLQFKEAVSKITEDEWFFEKVDLNLDERWKEIGKIAKNLLNDMKIEN
;
A
#
# COMPACT_ATOMS: atom_id res chain seq x y z
N MET A 1 2.93 33.39 58.39
CA MET A 1 3.03 32.01 57.89
C MET A 1 1.95 31.60 56.89
N TYR A 2 0.75 32.21 56.88
CA TYR A 2 -0.32 31.88 55.91
C TYR A 2 -0.14 32.46 54.49
N PHE A 3 0.61 33.56 54.35
CA PHE A 3 0.81 34.23 53.06
C PHE A 3 1.62 33.39 52.06
N LEU A 4 2.63 32.66 52.54
CA LEU A 4 3.45 31.76 51.71
C LEU A 4 2.65 30.53 51.20
N LEU A 5 1.70 30.03 52.01
CA LEU A 5 0.84 28.92 51.62
C LEU A 5 -0.20 29.34 50.56
N LEU A 6 -0.75 30.55 50.68
CA LEU A 6 -1.62 31.13 49.65
C LEU A 6 -0.88 31.38 48.34
N LEU A 7 0.37 31.87 48.41
CA LEU A 7 1.21 32.08 47.23
C LEU A 7 1.54 30.76 46.53
N ALA A 8 1.87 29.73 47.29
CA ALA A 8 2.13 28.39 46.76
C ALA A 8 0.88 27.79 46.10
N GLY A 9 -0.29 27.90 46.74
CA GLY A 9 -1.56 27.44 46.18
C GLY A 9 -1.92 28.14 44.88
N LEU A 10 -1.69 29.47 44.81
CA LEU A 10 -1.93 30.25 43.60
C LEU A 10 -0.95 29.86 42.48
N LEU A 11 0.31 29.60 42.81
CA LEU A 11 1.33 29.16 41.86
C LEU A 11 0.98 27.79 41.26
N PHE A 12 0.52 26.84 42.09
CA PHE A 12 0.04 25.53 41.62
C PHE A 12 -1.21 25.65 40.73
N TYR A 13 -2.14 26.55 41.07
CA TYR A 13 -3.33 26.81 40.25
C TYR A 13 -2.97 27.38 38.88
N ILE A 14 -2.05 28.35 38.82
CA ILE A 14 -1.57 28.94 37.58
C ILE A 14 -0.80 27.91 36.75
N LEU A 15 0.06 27.09 37.37
CA LEU A 15 0.82 26.05 36.67
C LEU A 15 -0.11 24.99 36.06
N ARG A 16 -1.14 24.58 36.81
CA ARG A 16 -2.15 23.62 36.32
C ARG A 16 -2.93 24.18 35.14
N ASN A 17 -3.35 25.44 35.19
CA ASN A 17 -4.01 26.08 34.05
C ASN A 17 -3.05 26.22 32.86
N TYR A 18 -1.79 26.59 33.09
CA TYR A 18 -0.79 26.69 32.03
C TYR A 18 -0.61 25.35 31.30
N ILE A 19 -0.49 24.24 32.04
CA ILE A 19 -0.35 22.90 31.44
C ILE A 19 -1.64 22.50 30.71
N TYR A 20 -2.81 22.75 31.28
CA TYR A 20 -4.09 22.39 30.66
C TYR A 20 -4.34 23.15 29.34
N TYR A 21 -4.00 24.44 29.29
CA TYR A 21 -4.16 25.25 28.08
C TYR A 21 -3.07 25.02 27.01
N HIS A 22 -1.90 24.48 27.38
CA HIS A 22 -0.82 24.19 26.43
C HIS A 22 -0.69 22.71 26.04
N ALA A 23 -1.40 21.77 26.68
CA ALA A 23 -1.38 20.36 26.31
C ALA A 23 -2.15 20.05 25.01
N ASP A 24 -3.15 20.88 24.66
CA ASP A 24 -4.06 20.66 23.54
C ASP A 24 -3.86 21.61 22.35
N GLN A 25 -2.71 22.31 22.26
CA GLN A 25 -2.37 22.95 20.99
C GLN A 25 -1.79 21.86 20.07
N PRO A 26 -2.50 21.44 19.00
CA PRO A 26 -1.86 20.62 17.99
C PRO A 26 -0.68 21.43 17.47
N ARG A 27 0.54 20.92 17.66
CA ARG A 27 1.69 21.44 16.93
C ARG A 27 1.42 21.14 15.47
N THR A 28 0.75 22.06 14.78
CA THR A 28 0.75 22.10 13.33
C THR A 28 2.15 22.51 12.93
N TYR A 29 3.08 21.55 12.94
CA TYR A 29 4.19 21.63 12.03
C TYR A 29 3.58 21.55 10.64
N THR A 30 3.34 22.71 10.04
CA THR A 30 3.38 22.82 8.60
C THR A 30 4.81 22.44 8.20
N VAL A 31 5.03 21.14 8.02
CA VAL A 31 6.12 20.67 7.17
C VAL A 31 5.74 21.17 5.79
N SER A 32 6.10 22.43 5.49
CA SER A 32 6.27 22.86 4.11
C SER A 32 7.45 22.05 3.62
N ARG A 33 7.17 20.81 3.21
CA ARG A 33 8.08 20.04 2.39
C ARG A 33 8.15 20.89 1.13
N LYS A 34 9.16 21.75 1.06
CA LYS A 34 9.62 22.31 -0.19
C LYS A 34 9.86 21.08 -1.04
N LYS A 35 8.90 20.73 -1.88
CA LYS A 35 8.98 19.61 -2.79
C LYS A 35 9.91 20.09 -3.90
N GLU A 36 11.17 20.32 -3.56
CA GLU A 36 12.24 20.16 -4.52
C GLU A 36 12.25 18.65 -4.78
N GLN A 37 11.29 18.21 -5.60
CA GLN A 37 11.43 17.01 -6.39
C GLN A 37 12.74 17.22 -7.11
N LYS A 38 13.79 16.53 -6.64
CA LYS A 38 14.97 16.29 -7.46
C LYS A 38 14.42 15.88 -8.83
N ILE A 39 14.83 16.60 -9.86
CA ILE A 39 14.47 16.29 -11.24
C ILE A 39 14.65 14.79 -11.40
N ASN A 40 13.54 14.09 -11.66
CA ASN A 40 13.58 12.66 -11.83
C ASN A 40 14.30 12.43 -13.16
N TYR A 41 15.53 11.93 -13.12
CA TYR A 41 16.32 11.68 -14.34
C TYR A 41 15.75 10.53 -15.19
N PHE A 42 14.73 9.83 -14.67
CA PHE A 42 13.94 8.87 -15.42
C PHE A 42 13.03 9.62 -16.39
N THR A 43 13.32 9.48 -17.68
CA THR A 43 12.47 9.99 -18.75
C THR A 43 11.38 8.97 -19.04
N GLU A 44 10.32 9.37 -19.75
CA GLU A 44 9.29 8.42 -20.23
C GLU A 44 9.92 7.25 -21.00
N HIS A 45 11.00 7.51 -21.75
CA HIS A 45 11.77 6.49 -22.46
C HIS A 45 12.34 5.41 -21.52
N THR A 46 12.90 5.81 -20.37
CA THR A 46 13.44 4.84 -19.40
C THR A 46 12.34 3.95 -18.80
N PHE A 47 11.13 4.48 -18.64
CA PHE A 47 10.00 3.66 -18.20
C PHE A 47 9.53 2.73 -19.32
N ASP A 48 9.42 3.22 -20.55
CA ASP A 48 8.98 2.44 -21.71
C ASP A 48 9.92 1.24 -21.97
N GLU A 49 11.24 1.42 -21.82
CA GLU A 49 12.24 0.35 -21.95
C GLU A 49 12.01 -0.82 -20.98
N ASN A 50 11.44 -0.56 -19.80
CA ASN A 50 11.21 -1.56 -18.75
C ASN A 50 9.73 -2.00 -18.68
N SER A 51 8.89 -1.59 -19.65
CA SER A 51 7.44 -1.80 -19.62
C SER A 51 7.04 -3.28 -19.51
N ASN A 52 7.77 -4.18 -20.18
CA ASN A 52 7.54 -5.62 -20.09
C ASN A 52 7.80 -6.16 -18.68
N ASP A 53 8.87 -5.72 -18.01
CA ASP A 53 9.18 -6.16 -16.64
C ASP A 53 8.06 -5.75 -15.68
N TYR A 54 7.48 -4.56 -15.87
CA TYR A 54 6.34 -4.10 -15.09
C TYR A 54 5.10 -4.97 -15.31
N TYR A 55 4.86 -5.37 -16.57
CA TYR A 55 3.77 -6.26 -16.92
C TYR A 55 3.99 -7.66 -16.34
N ASP A 56 5.20 -8.20 -16.39
CA ASP A 56 5.53 -9.49 -15.79
C ASP A 56 5.31 -9.50 -14.27
N ILE A 57 5.65 -8.39 -13.59
CA ILE A 57 5.33 -8.22 -12.16
C ILE A 57 3.80 -8.20 -11.96
N LEU A 58 3.05 -7.47 -12.80
CA LEU A 58 1.58 -7.44 -12.72
C LEU A 58 0.99 -8.86 -12.87
N VAL A 59 1.43 -9.60 -13.89
CA VAL A 59 0.98 -10.98 -14.10
C VAL A 59 1.32 -11.85 -12.91
N LYS A 60 2.55 -11.75 -12.40
CA LYS A 60 3.01 -12.51 -11.23
C LYS A 60 2.16 -12.24 -10.01
N VAL A 61 1.86 -10.99 -9.68
CA VAL A 61 1.02 -10.68 -8.51
C VAL A 61 -0.40 -11.22 -8.68
N LEU A 62 -0.97 -11.12 -9.88
CA LEU A 62 -2.30 -11.68 -10.16
C LEU A 62 -2.30 -13.20 -9.99
N VAL A 63 -1.30 -13.91 -10.51
CA VAL A 63 -1.15 -15.37 -10.35
C VAL A 63 -1.05 -15.74 -8.87
N LEU A 64 -0.16 -15.07 -8.11
CA LEU A 64 0.03 -15.38 -6.69
C LEU A 64 -1.24 -15.13 -5.86
N CYS A 65 -2.01 -14.10 -6.20
CA CYS A 65 -3.31 -13.85 -5.56
C CYS A 65 -4.36 -14.95 -5.84
N THR A 66 -4.15 -15.83 -6.82
CA THR A 66 -5.04 -16.98 -7.07
C THR A 66 -4.66 -18.24 -6.28
N TYR A 67 -3.54 -18.22 -5.56
CA TYR A 67 -3.05 -19.40 -4.84
C TYR A 67 -3.80 -19.60 -3.53
N ASP A 68 -4.07 -20.87 -3.23
CA ASP A 68 -4.43 -21.30 -1.88
C ASP A 68 -3.19 -21.36 -0.98
N ALA A 69 -3.39 -21.62 0.31
CA ALA A 69 -2.29 -21.66 1.28
C ALA A 69 -1.22 -22.72 0.93
N GLU A 70 -1.59 -23.85 0.34
CA GLU A 70 -0.63 -24.90 -0.02
C GLU A 70 0.22 -24.52 -1.23
N LYS A 71 -0.43 -24.01 -2.29
CA LYS A 71 0.25 -23.50 -3.48
C LYS A 71 1.17 -22.34 -3.13
N PHE A 72 0.73 -21.43 -2.25
CA PHE A 72 1.57 -20.33 -1.81
C PHE A 72 2.79 -20.85 -1.06
N ARG A 73 2.63 -21.74 -0.08
CA ARG A 73 3.76 -22.32 0.67
C ARG A 73 4.75 -23.11 -0.20
N THR A 74 4.26 -23.75 -1.27
CA THR A 74 5.10 -24.59 -2.13
C THR A 74 5.84 -23.78 -3.20
N ASN A 75 5.24 -22.70 -3.72
CA ASN A 75 5.76 -21.94 -4.85
C ASN A 75 6.34 -20.57 -4.47
N ALA A 76 5.87 -19.98 -3.37
CA ALA A 76 6.52 -18.83 -2.76
C ALA A 76 7.62 -19.40 -1.84
N SER A 77 8.83 -19.54 -2.38
CA SER A 77 10.01 -19.92 -1.59
C SER A 77 10.28 -18.91 -0.46
N GLU A 78 11.23 -19.21 0.42
CA GLU A 78 11.80 -18.23 1.36
C GLU A 78 12.23 -16.91 0.66
N ASP A 79 12.50 -16.94 -0.65
CA ASP A 79 12.94 -15.78 -1.45
C ASP A 79 11.80 -14.84 -1.89
N PHE A 80 10.54 -15.29 -1.79
CA PHE A 80 9.36 -14.48 -2.12
C PHE A 80 8.38 -14.44 -0.95
N PRO A 81 8.69 -13.66 0.10
CA PRO A 81 7.81 -13.57 1.26
C PRO A 81 6.47 -12.97 0.86
N PHE A 82 5.41 -13.29 1.61
CA PHE A 82 4.06 -12.73 1.40
C PHE A 82 4.07 -11.19 1.41
N ARG A 83 4.95 -10.57 2.21
CA ARG A 83 5.21 -9.13 2.17
C ARG A 83 5.70 -8.60 0.81
N ARG A 84 6.45 -9.39 0.07
CA ARG A 84 6.89 -9.02 -1.29
C ARG A 84 5.73 -9.01 -2.28
N LEU A 85 4.62 -9.70 -1.99
CA LEU A 85 3.39 -9.58 -2.78
C LEU A 85 2.79 -8.17 -2.63
N GLU A 86 2.71 -7.66 -1.39
CA GLU A 86 2.27 -6.28 -1.10
C GLU A 86 3.10 -5.27 -1.88
N GLU A 87 4.42 -5.30 -1.71
CA GLU A 87 5.36 -4.36 -2.34
C GLU A 87 5.22 -4.35 -3.87
N ASN A 88 5.07 -5.52 -4.48
CA ASN A 88 4.90 -5.62 -5.92
C ASN A 88 3.54 -5.10 -6.38
N ILE A 89 2.47 -5.32 -5.62
CA ILE A 89 1.15 -4.75 -5.92
C ILE A 89 1.23 -3.22 -5.86
N GLU A 90 1.80 -2.65 -4.79
CA GLU A 90 1.97 -1.20 -4.68
C GLU A 90 2.81 -0.62 -5.84
N PHE A 91 3.89 -1.32 -6.19
CA PHE A 91 4.78 -0.94 -7.28
C PHE A 91 4.03 -0.83 -8.62
N VAL A 92 3.32 -1.89 -9.05
CA VAL A 92 2.65 -1.91 -10.37
C VAL A 92 1.49 -0.91 -10.47
N PHE A 93 0.92 -0.51 -9.33
CA PHE A 93 -0.14 0.48 -9.25
C PHE A 93 0.33 1.91 -8.95
N THR A 94 1.65 2.15 -8.99
CA THR A 94 2.22 3.49 -9.04
C THR A 94 1.86 4.15 -10.37
N GLU A 95 1.54 5.45 -10.33
CA GLU A 95 1.00 6.18 -11.49
C GLU A 95 1.85 6.04 -12.76
N GLU A 96 3.17 6.21 -12.65
CA GLU A 96 4.08 6.14 -13.80
C GLU A 96 4.15 4.73 -14.40
N ILE A 97 4.20 3.70 -13.57
CA ILE A 97 4.28 2.31 -14.02
C ILE A 97 2.96 1.88 -14.68
N PHE A 98 1.84 2.20 -14.05
CA PHE A 98 0.51 1.88 -14.59
C PHE A 98 0.25 2.58 -15.92
N LYS A 99 0.59 3.89 -16.02
CA LYS A 99 0.48 4.65 -17.28
C LYS A 99 1.41 4.10 -18.36
N THR A 100 2.61 3.67 -17.99
CA THR A 100 3.58 3.08 -18.92
C THR A 100 3.03 1.80 -19.55
N MET A 101 2.47 0.89 -18.73
CA MET A 101 1.84 -0.33 -19.27
C MET A 101 0.64 -0.03 -20.18
N LEU A 102 -0.14 1.02 -19.88
CA LEU A 102 -1.24 1.47 -20.75
C LEU A 102 -0.74 2.05 -22.07
N ARG A 103 0.23 2.97 -22.03
CA ARG A 103 0.79 3.63 -23.22
C ARG A 103 1.45 2.63 -24.17
N ASN A 104 2.10 1.61 -23.62
CA ASN A 104 2.73 0.53 -24.39
C ASN A 104 1.75 -0.60 -24.80
N ASN A 105 0.45 -0.44 -24.55
CA ASN A 105 -0.61 -1.41 -24.89
C ASN A 105 -0.45 -2.80 -24.25
N LEU A 106 0.27 -2.91 -23.13
CA LEU A 106 0.43 -4.17 -22.39
C LEU A 106 -0.83 -4.51 -21.59
N ILE A 107 -1.54 -3.49 -21.11
CA ILE A 107 -2.88 -3.62 -20.53
C ILE A 107 -3.90 -2.86 -21.38
N GLY A 108 -5.02 -3.50 -21.68
CA GLY A 108 -6.08 -2.90 -22.49
C GLY A 108 -6.94 -1.93 -21.69
N VAL A 109 -7.44 -0.88 -22.34
CA VAL A 109 -8.35 0.11 -21.72
C VAL A 109 -9.57 -0.55 -21.07
N ALA A 110 -10.09 -1.62 -21.68
CA ALA A 110 -11.22 -2.38 -21.14
C ALA A 110 -10.92 -3.10 -19.81
N THR A 111 -9.65 -3.37 -19.50
CA THR A 111 -9.23 -4.05 -18.26
C THR A 111 -9.04 -3.09 -17.08
N ILE A 112 -8.91 -1.78 -17.34
CA ILE A 112 -8.67 -0.75 -16.32
C ILE A 112 -9.68 -0.83 -15.17
N PRO A 113 -11.01 -0.90 -15.40
CA PRO A 113 -11.98 -0.92 -14.30
C PRO A 113 -11.76 -2.11 -13.36
N LYS A 114 -11.44 -3.29 -13.91
CA LYS A 114 -11.17 -4.50 -13.12
C LYS A 114 -9.82 -4.44 -12.40
N LEU A 115 -8.80 -3.83 -13.01
CA LEU A 115 -7.51 -3.60 -12.36
C LEU A 115 -7.63 -2.63 -11.18
N LEU A 116 -8.44 -1.58 -11.31
CA LEU A 116 -8.73 -0.67 -10.21
C LEU A 116 -9.58 -1.33 -9.12
N GLN A 117 -10.54 -2.17 -9.50
CA GLN A 117 -11.30 -2.99 -8.54
C GLN A 117 -10.38 -3.94 -7.76
N PHE A 118 -9.41 -4.57 -8.43
CA PHE A 118 -8.40 -5.40 -7.79
C PHE A 118 -7.58 -4.59 -6.79
N LYS A 119 -7.05 -3.42 -7.21
CA LYS A 119 -6.31 -2.51 -6.33
C LYS A 119 -7.12 -2.13 -5.09
N GLU A 120 -8.40 -1.79 -5.27
CA GLU A 120 -9.30 -1.45 -4.17
C GLU A 120 -9.52 -2.64 -3.23
N ALA A 121 -9.76 -3.84 -3.76
CA ALA A 121 -9.93 -5.04 -2.95
C ALA A 121 -8.69 -5.34 -2.10
N VAL A 122 -7.50 -5.23 -2.69
CA VAL A 122 -6.23 -5.43 -1.98
C VAL A 122 -5.99 -4.36 -0.92
N SER A 123 -6.41 -3.11 -1.14
CA SER A 123 -6.25 -2.03 -0.16
C SER A 123 -7.01 -2.24 1.16
N LYS A 124 -7.90 -3.24 1.22
CA LYS A 124 -8.61 -3.67 2.45
C LYS A 124 -7.78 -4.61 3.33
N ILE A 125 -6.63 -5.06 2.85
CA ILE A 125 -5.65 -5.82 3.64
C ILE A 125 -4.74 -4.81 4.32
N THR A 126 -4.63 -4.91 5.65
CA THR A 126 -3.81 -4.00 6.45
C THR A 126 -2.34 -4.41 6.39
N GLU A 127 -1.42 -3.47 6.66
CA GLU A 127 0.04 -3.70 6.62
C GLU A 127 0.46 -4.93 7.46
N ASP A 128 -0.13 -5.09 8.64
CA ASP A 128 0.17 -6.19 9.57
C ASP A 128 -0.39 -7.56 9.09
N GLU A 129 -1.27 -7.57 8.10
CA GLU A 129 -1.85 -8.78 7.51
C GLU A 129 -1.01 -9.32 6.34
N TRP A 130 0.02 -8.60 5.90
CA TRP A 130 0.97 -9.04 4.86
C TRP A 130 2.06 -10.00 5.36
N PHE A 131 1.75 -10.71 6.45
CA PHE A 131 2.52 -11.84 6.94
C PHE A 131 1.68 -13.11 6.78
N PHE A 132 2.24 -14.15 6.15
CA PHE A 132 1.51 -15.36 5.81
C PHE A 132 0.91 -16.05 7.06
N GLU A 133 1.53 -15.88 8.22
CA GLU A 133 1.08 -16.40 9.50
C GLU A 133 -0.14 -15.65 10.08
N LYS A 134 -0.47 -14.48 9.54
CA LYS A 134 -1.55 -13.61 10.02
C LYS A 134 -2.85 -13.76 9.23
N VAL A 135 -2.79 -14.43 8.08
CA VAL A 135 -3.92 -14.59 7.17
C VAL A 135 -4.08 -16.05 6.78
N ASP A 136 -5.30 -16.57 6.94
CA ASP A 136 -5.67 -17.86 6.36
C ASP A 136 -6.25 -17.65 4.96
N LEU A 137 -5.42 -17.87 3.93
CA LEU A 137 -5.84 -17.72 2.53
C LEU A 137 -7.03 -18.60 2.13
N ASN A 138 -7.28 -19.70 2.83
CA ASN A 138 -8.38 -20.62 2.52
C ASN A 138 -9.72 -20.15 3.11
N LEU A 139 -9.67 -19.36 4.19
CA LEU A 139 -10.86 -18.94 4.94
C LEU A 139 -11.17 -17.45 4.83
N ASP A 140 -10.19 -16.59 4.56
CA ASP A 140 -10.40 -15.15 4.46
C ASP A 140 -11.20 -14.79 3.20
N GLU A 141 -12.43 -14.30 3.41
CA GLU A 141 -13.33 -13.91 2.32
C GLU A 141 -12.80 -12.77 1.46
N ARG A 142 -11.98 -11.86 2.01
CA ARG A 142 -11.33 -10.80 1.23
C ARG A 142 -10.32 -11.41 0.27
N TRP A 143 -9.54 -12.39 0.72
CA TRP A 143 -8.58 -13.09 -0.14
C TRP A 143 -9.26 -13.92 -1.22
N LYS A 144 -10.39 -14.56 -0.92
CA LYS A 144 -11.21 -15.23 -1.94
C LYS A 144 -11.75 -14.24 -2.98
N GLU A 145 -12.19 -13.06 -2.56
CA GLU A 145 -12.64 -12.00 -3.46
C GLU A 145 -11.48 -11.52 -4.36
N ILE A 146 -10.32 -11.20 -3.76
CA ILE A 146 -9.10 -10.80 -4.48
C ILE A 146 -8.71 -11.86 -5.50
N GLY A 147 -8.65 -13.13 -5.11
CA GLY A 147 -8.29 -14.23 -6.00
C GLY A 147 -9.29 -14.44 -7.14
N LYS A 148 -10.59 -14.24 -6.88
CA LYS A 148 -11.62 -14.28 -7.93
C LYS A 148 -11.44 -13.13 -8.94
N ILE A 149 -11.19 -11.92 -8.47
CA ILE A 149 -10.94 -10.76 -9.34
C ILE A 149 -9.66 -11.01 -10.17
N ALA A 150 -8.58 -11.47 -9.53
CA ALA A 150 -7.32 -11.77 -10.18
C ALA A 150 -7.47 -12.85 -11.27
N LYS A 151 -8.19 -13.94 -10.99
CA LYS A 151 -8.48 -14.99 -11.97
C LYS A 151 -9.25 -14.46 -13.18
N ASN A 152 -10.24 -13.59 -12.95
CA ASN A 152 -10.99 -12.97 -14.04
C ASN A 152 -10.11 -12.03 -14.87
N LEU A 153 -9.19 -11.29 -14.25
CA LEU A 153 -8.23 -10.44 -14.94
C LEU A 153 -7.28 -11.27 -15.82
N LEU A 154 -6.72 -12.36 -15.29
CA LEU A 154 -5.85 -13.26 -16.06
C LEU A 154 -6.58 -13.84 -17.28
N ASN A 155 -7.84 -14.24 -17.12
CA ASN A 155 -8.68 -14.71 -18.23
C ASN A 155 -8.90 -13.62 -19.29
N ASP A 156 -9.24 -12.40 -18.88
CA ASP A 156 -9.43 -11.27 -19.81
C ASP A 156 -8.14 -10.93 -20.57
N MET A 157 -6.98 -11.09 -19.91
CA MET A 157 -5.65 -10.92 -20.48
C MET A 157 -5.19 -12.11 -21.32
N LYS A 158 -5.97 -13.20 -21.36
CA LYS A 158 -5.66 -14.46 -22.06
C LYS A 158 -4.36 -15.12 -21.56
N ILE A 159 -4.11 -15.02 -20.26
CA ILE A 159 -2.97 -15.66 -19.60
C ILE A 159 -3.46 -16.98 -19.00
N GLU A 160 -2.84 -18.08 -19.40
CA GLU A 160 -3.09 -19.40 -18.80
C GLU A 160 -2.35 -19.50 -17.45
N ASN A 161 -3.07 -19.90 -16.41
CA ASN A 161 -2.58 -20.10 -15.04
C ASN A 161 -3.18 -21.38 -14.46
#